data_AF-A0A6A4IE51-F1
#
_entry.id   AF-A0A6A4IE51-F1
#
_cell.length_a   1.000
_cell.length_b   1.000
_cell.length_c   1.000
_cell.angle_alpha   90.00
_cell.angle_beta   90.00
_cell.angle_gamma   90.00
#
_symmetry.space_group_name_H-M   'P 1'
#
loop_
_entity.id
_entity.type
_entity.pdbx_description
1 polymer ?
#
loop_
_entity_poly.entity_id
_entity_poly.type
_entity_poly.pdbx_seq_one_letter_code
_entity_poly.pdbx_strand_id
1 'polypeptide(L)'
;MHALGTSPAHSQVILTILCALPTLESLFAAIRVSKAFHSAYKKHAKQVLHSVTSNFVGPALPLALQVVRHDDRLRGEDSMTEDSENEDEIALQSALKEARTLVENANMVAEWEDLFSFLRKNRRFKTSQLTPLESWRFRKAMYRIMIYSRLFPSDKSAYSVSTTPDNRKLSEELAARNKFLSDCFTNELGQLQVVAEFMAQIIRWVDSVDGLDMQVFGDFISIAQSAGPAVILECYKTLGFEPLTEEINRLCPDTTPEYFEDTRPRPLLSGYLTNSITAALQSRDPGYAPYNQTIHFGTGRECSHCAQQIFSLGLWGETTWDYLSLSSPILGTYLFPSAASFMKGELPRNVVELKHVEALLVKIPFKEIYDDIFNKGLKLPSYPDRNNDFWLCYQCLTKFITDHLHLWVIMKRKEAKEKVADDCWYGYNCRTQVKLHHAQKLNHLCEPKR
;
A
#
# COMPACT_ATOMS: atom_id res chain seq x y z
N MET A 1 27.28 -39.00 16.37
CA MET A 1 26.10 -39.00 15.47
C MET A 1 26.41 -39.71 14.14
N HIS A 2 26.88 -40.98 14.15
CA HIS A 2 27.50 -41.59 12.96
C HIS A 2 26.61 -42.53 12.12
N ALA A 3 25.29 -42.64 12.36
CA ALA A 3 24.45 -43.62 11.64
C ALA A 3 23.04 -43.13 11.22
N LEU A 4 22.79 -41.82 11.17
CA LEU A 4 21.57 -41.29 10.54
C LEU A 4 21.81 -41.23 9.02
N GLY A 5 21.07 -42.04 8.25
CA GLY A 5 21.08 -42.00 6.77
C GLY A 5 21.56 -43.25 6.03
N THR A 6 22.02 -44.31 6.72
CA THR A 6 22.46 -45.54 6.05
C THR A 6 21.32 -46.54 5.76
N SER A 7 20.24 -46.47 6.53
CA SER A 7 19.04 -47.28 6.30
C SER A 7 18.07 -46.57 5.34
N PRO A 8 17.45 -47.28 4.38
CA PRO A 8 16.39 -46.73 3.53
C PRO A 8 15.27 -46.03 4.32
N ALA A 9 14.93 -46.56 5.50
CA ALA A 9 13.94 -45.96 6.39
C ALA A 9 14.37 -44.57 6.91
N HIS A 10 15.65 -44.40 7.25
CA HIS A 10 16.18 -43.09 7.69
C HIS A 10 16.14 -42.06 6.56
N SER A 11 16.47 -42.46 5.34
CA SER A 11 16.42 -41.58 4.17
C SER A 11 15.00 -41.09 3.88
N GLN A 12 14.00 -41.95 4.04
CA GLN A 12 12.60 -41.56 3.86
C GLN A 12 12.13 -40.57 4.93
N VAL A 13 12.50 -40.80 6.21
CA VAL A 13 12.18 -39.87 7.31
C VAL A 13 12.82 -38.50 7.07
N ILE A 14 14.09 -38.45 6.65
CA ILE A 14 14.77 -37.19 6.33
C ILE A 14 14.06 -36.47 5.17
N LEU A 15 13.68 -37.19 4.12
CA LEU A 15 12.93 -36.63 2.99
C LEU A 15 11.59 -36.03 3.46
N THR A 16 10.83 -36.75 4.29
CA THR A 16 9.58 -36.25 4.86
C THR A 16 9.80 -34.99 5.71
N ILE A 17 10.85 -34.94 6.53
CA ILE A 17 11.20 -33.74 7.31
C ILE A 17 11.49 -32.56 6.38
N LEU A 18 12.33 -32.76 5.36
CA LEU A 18 12.68 -31.72 4.40
C LEU A 18 11.45 -31.19 3.64
N CYS A 19 10.56 -32.08 3.21
CA CYS A 19 9.32 -31.71 2.52
C CYS A 19 8.29 -31.00 3.42
N ALA A 20 8.39 -31.15 4.74
CA ALA A 20 7.51 -30.51 5.71
C ALA A 20 7.99 -29.12 6.16
N LEU A 21 9.15 -28.66 5.70
CA LEU A 21 9.69 -27.36 6.07
C LEU A 21 8.80 -26.22 5.52
N PRO A 22 8.59 -25.14 6.29
CA PRO A 22 7.63 -24.09 5.92
C PRO A 22 8.16 -23.09 4.90
N THR A 23 9.49 -22.91 4.82
CA THR A 23 10.12 -21.90 3.96
C THR A 23 11.43 -22.39 3.34
N LEU A 24 11.88 -21.76 2.26
CA LEU A 24 13.17 -22.07 1.63
C LEU A 24 14.36 -21.75 2.55
N GLU A 25 14.27 -20.72 3.39
CA GLU A 25 15.30 -20.40 4.39
C GLU A 25 15.45 -21.54 5.40
N SER A 26 14.32 -22.10 5.87
CA SER A 26 14.30 -23.25 6.76
C SER A 26 14.92 -24.48 6.09
N LEU A 27 14.62 -24.70 4.80
CA LEU A 27 15.25 -25.75 3.99
C LEU A 27 16.76 -25.56 3.88
N PHE A 28 17.22 -24.37 3.49
CA PHE A 28 18.64 -24.10 3.31
C PHE A 28 19.41 -24.16 4.62
N ALA A 29 18.81 -23.76 5.74
CA ALA A 29 19.38 -23.98 7.06
C ALA A 29 19.49 -25.48 7.38
N ALA A 30 18.42 -26.25 7.19
CA ALA A 30 18.38 -27.68 7.51
C ALA A 30 19.41 -28.49 6.73
N ILE A 31 19.58 -28.23 5.42
CA ILE A 31 20.56 -28.95 4.59
C ILE A 31 22.01 -28.59 4.92
N ARG A 32 22.26 -27.42 5.55
CA ARG A 32 23.61 -27.01 5.98
C ARG A 32 24.02 -27.63 7.32
N VAL A 33 23.05 -28.04 8.15
CA VAL A 33 23.32 -28.59 9.49
C VAL A 33 23.82 -30.05 9.43
N SER A 34 23.45 -30.83 8.41
CA SER A 34 23.78 -32.26 8.34
C SER A 34 24.08 -32.76 6.93
N LYS A 35 25.16 -33.55 6.79
CA LYS A 35 25.50 -34.25 5.54
C LYS A 35 24.39 -35.19 5.07
N ALA A 36 23.65 -35.80 6.00
CA ALA A 36 22.54 -36.69 5.66
C ALA A 36 21.36 -35.91 5.04
N PHE A 37 21.05 -34.72 5.57
CA PHE A 37 20.04 -33.82 5.02
C PHE A 37 20.45 -33.30 3.65
N HIS A 38 21.71 -32.87 3.52
CA HIS A 38 22.27 -32.43 2.24
C HIS A 38 22.21 -33.55 1.19
N SER A 39 22.57 -34.78 1.53
CA SER A 39 22.54 -35.92 0.62
C SER A 39 21.11 -36.29 0.20
N ALA A 40 20.15 -36.26 1.13
CA ALA A 40 18.74 -36.51 0.82
C ALA A 40 18.18 -35.41 -0.09
N TYR A 41 18.50 -34.14 0.19
CA TYR A 41 18.14 -33.02 -0.67
C TYR A 41 18.73 -33.17 -2.07
N LYS A 42 20.05 -33.43 -2.20
CA LYS A 42 20.69 -33.60 -3.51
C LYS A 42 20.00 -34.67 -4.36
N LYS A 43 19.59 -35.78 -3.73
CA LYS A 43 18.89 -36.88 -4.41
C LYS A 43 17.43 -36.55 -4.79
N HIS A 44 16.75 -35.70 -4.02
CA HIS A 44 15.31 -35.43 -4.14
C HIS A 44 14.98 -33.94 -4.28
N ALA A 45 15.89 -33.14 -4.83
CA ALA A 45 15.83 -31.68 -4.73
C ALA A 45 14.55 -31.10 -5.33
N LYS A 46 14.13 -31.58 -6.52
CA LYS A 46 12.88 -31.14 -7.17
C LYS A 46 11.65 -31.36 -6.30
N GLN A 47 11.54 -32.55 -5.71
CA GLN A 47 10.42 -32.90 -4.83
C GLN A 47 10.44 -32.03 -3.56
N VAL A 48 11.60 -31.89 -2.92
CA VAL A 48 11.75 -31.08 -1.71
C VAL A 48 11.41 -29.62 -1.99
N LEU A 49 11.97 -29.04 -3.06
CA LEU A 49 11.68 -27.65 -3.46
C LEU A 49 10.19 -27.45 -3.73
N HIS A 50 9.56 -28.34 -4.52
CA HIS A 50 8.13 -28.27 -4.79
C HIS A 50 7.27 -28.38 -3.53
N SER A 51 7.62 -29.29 -2.60
CA SER A 51 6.90 -29.42 -1.34
C SER A 51 7.05 -28.18 -0.45
N VAL A 52 8.26 -27.63 -0.33
CA VAL A 52 8.50 -26.43 0.48
C VAL A 52 7.83 -25.19 -0.13
N THR A 53 7.87 -25.02 -1.45
CA THR A 53 7.13 -23.94 -2.13
C THR A 53 5.62 -24.11 -1.99
N SER A 54 5.11 -25.34 -2.03
CA SER A 54 3.70 -25.64 -1.76
C SER A 54 3.28 -25.27 -0.34
N ASN A 55 4.12 -25.57 0.67
CA ASN A 55 3.87 -25.19 2.06
C ASN A 55 3.86 -23.67 2.23
N PHE A 56 4.77 -22.97 1.54
CA PHE A 56 4.93 -21.53 1.64
C PHE A 56 3.82 -20.74 0.92
N VAL A 57 3.57 -21.06 -0.35
CA VAL A 57 2.56 -20.38 -1.18
C VAL A 57 1.15 -20.79 -0.77
N GLY A 58 0.99 -22.04 -0.31
CA GLY A 58 -0.30 -22.63 0.05
C GLY A 58 -1.14 -23.02 -1.17
N PRO A 59 -2.48 -23.06 -1.04
CA PRO A 59 -3.37 -23.58 -2.08
C PRO A 59 -3.41 -22.75 -3.38
N ALA A 60 -2.73 -21.60 -3.43
CA ALA A 60 -2.62 -20.75 -4.61
C ALA A 60 -1.41 -21.12 -5.52
N LEU A 61 -0.61 -22.14 -5.14
CA LEU A 61 0.59 -22.57 -5.89
C LEU A 61 0.36 -22.74 -7.41
N PRO A 62 -0.74 -23.36 -7.91
CA PRO A 62 -0.93 -23.52 -9.34
C PRO A 62 -0.94 -22.20 -10.13
N LEU A 63 -1.49 -21.13 -9.54
CA LEU A 63 -1.51 -19.79 -10.17
C LEU A 63 -0.17 -19.08 -10.01
N ALA A 64 0.49 -19.22 -8.86
CA ALA A 64 1.83 -18.70 -8.65
C ALA A 64 2.85 -19.31 -9.64
N LEU A 65 2.71 -20.61 -9.95
CA LEU A 65 3.51 -21.27 -10.98
C LEU A 65 3.24 -20.73 -12.39
N GLN A 66 1.97 -20.44 -12.72
CA GLN A 66 1.63 -19.81 -14.01
C GLN A 66 2.30 -18.43 -14.14
N VAL A 67 2.25 -17.64 -13.07
CA VAL A 67 2.94 -16.35 -12.95
C VAL A 67 4.42 -16.48 -13.33
N VAL A 68 5.16 -17.40 -12.70
CA VAL A 68 6.61 -17.58 -12.93
C VAL A 68 6.89 -18.05 -14.35
N ARG A 69 6.09 -18.98 -14.87
CA ARG A 69 6.26 -19.50 -16.23
C ARG A 69 5.97 -18.45 -17.31
N HIS A 70 5.13 -17.45 -17.01
CA HIS A 70 4.93 -16.32 -17.90
C HIS A 70 6.14 -15.37 -17.91
N ASP A 71 6.82 -15.17 -16.77
CA ASP A 71 8.07 -14.38 -16.73
C ASP A 71 9.17 -15.00 -17.58
N ASP A 72 9.37 -16.32 -17.49
CA ASP A 72 10.41 -17.00 -18.25
C ASP A 72 10.18 -16.94 -19.77
N ARG A 73 8.92 -16.97 -20.21
CA ARG A 73 8.57 -16.80 -21.64
C ARG A 73 8.82 -15.38 -22.13
N LEU A 74 8.59 -14.37 -21.29
CA LEU A 74 8.83 -12.97 -21.65
C LEU A 74 10.32 -12.64 -21.72
N ARG A 75 11.14 -13.31 -20.90
CA ARG A 75 12.60 -13.16 -20.90
C ARG A 75 13.32 -13.88 -22.05
N GLY A 76 12.57 -14.51 -22.96
CA GLY A 76 12.97 -14.99 -24.28
C GLY A 76 14.44 -15.41 -24.43
N GLU A 77 14.69 -16.72 -24.40
CA GLU A 77 15.70 -17.39 -25.25
C GLU A 77 17.19 -16.99 -25.15
N ASP A 78 17.57 -15.98 -24.37
CA ASP A 78 18.97 -15.52 -24.26
C ASP A 78 19.86 -16.43 -23.39
N SER A 79 19.33 -17.53 -22.86
CA SER A 79 20.15 -18.57 -22.23
C SER A 79 20.51 -19.69 -23.21
N MET A 80 21.13 -19.32 -24.34
CA MET A 80 21.94 -20.25 -25.14
C MET A 80 23.23 -20.56 -24.36
N THR A 81 23.11 -21.19 -23.19
CA THR A 81 24.25 -21.83 -22.53
C THR A 81 24.43 -23.20 -23.16
N GLU A 82 25.02 -23.20 -24.35
CA GLU A 82 25.70 -24.35 -24.92
C GLU A 82 26.85 -24.74 -23.94
N ASP A 83 27.06 -26.04 -23.72
CA ASP A 83 28.21 -26.67 -23.03
C ASP A 83 28.09 -27.12 -21.55
N SER A 84 26.90 -27.19 -20.93
CA SER A 84 26.77 -27.94 -19.66
C SER A 84 26.38 -29.40 -19.91
N GLU A 85 27.33 -30.34 -19.75
CA GLU A 85 27.11 -31.79 -19.93
C GLU A 85 26.26 -32.45 -18.82
N ASN A 86 25.75 -31.69 -17.84
CA ASN A 86 25.06 -32.26 -16.67
C ASN A 86 23.58 -31.84 -16.63
N GLU A 87 22.71 -32.60 -17.31
CA GLU A 87 21.26 -32.38 -17.35
C GLU A 87 20.62 -32.24 -15.96
N ASP A 88 21.09 -33.01 -14.98
CA ASP A 88 20.59 -32.96 -13.60
C ASP A 88 20.87 -31.62 -12.92
N GLU A 89 22.03 -31.03 -13.19
CA GLU A 89 22.43 -29.74 -12.64
C GLU A 89 21.65 -28.59 -13.28
N ILE A 90 21.47 -28.62 -14.60
CA ILE A 90 20.62 -27.66 -15.33
C ILE A 90 19.19 -27.71 -14.78
N ALA A 91 18.63 -28.91 -14.63
CA ALA A 91 17.28 -29.08 -14.14
C ALA A 91 17.12 -28.65 -12.67
N LEU A 92 18.15 -28.82 -11.84
CA LEU A 92 18.18 -28.32 -10.47
C LEU A 92 18.28 -26.78 -10.43
N GLN A 93 19.13 -26.17 -11.25
CA GLN A 93 19.26 -24.71 -11.33
C GLN A 93 17.95 -24.06 -11.79
N SER A 94 17.29 -24.65 -12.79
CA SER A 94 15.96 -24.23 -13.24
C SER A 94 14.92 -24.31 -12.13
N ALA A 95 14.85 -25.44 -11.40
CA ALA A 95 13.95 -25.61 -10.27
C ALA A 95 14.24 -24.62 -9.12
N LEU A 96 15.50 -24.30 -8.86
CA LEU A 96 15.90 -23.29 -7.88
C LEU A 96 15.51 -21.88 -8.30
N LYS A 97 15.68 -21.54 -9.58
CA LYS A 97 15.24 -20.25 -10.13
C LYS A 97 13.72 -20.12 -10.01
N GLU A 98 12.96 -21.13 -10.42
CA GLU A 98 11.50 -21.16 -10.26
C GLU A 98 11.08 -20.99 -8.80
N ALA A 99 11.72 -21.73 -7.88
CA ALA A 99 11.44 -21.65 -6.44
C ALA A 99 11.74 -20.27 -5.85
N ARG A 100 12.82 -19.60 -6.28
CA ARG A 100 13.14 -18.22 -5.84
C ARG A 100 12.09 -17.23 -6.30
N THR A 101 11.75 -17.24 -7.59
CA THR A 101 10.72 -16.34 -8.14
C THR A 101 9.35 -16.60 -7.49
N LEU A 102 9.02 -17.86 -7.16
CA LEU A 102 7.81 -18.19 -6.40
C LEU A 102 7.82 -17.55 -5.01
N VAL A 103 8.93 -17.64 -4.28
CA VAL A 103 9.07 -17.05 -2.94
C VAL A 103 8.98 -15.53 -2.99
N GLU A 104 9.65 -14.89 -3.95
CA GLU A 104 9.56 -13.43 -4.16
C GLU A 104 8.12 -12.98 -4.41
N ASN A 105 7.42 -13.65 -5.34
CA ASN A 105 6.02 -13.35 -5.63
C ASN A 105 5.12 -13.61 -4.42
N ALA A 106 5.35 -14.68 -3.66
CA ALA A 106 4.56 -14.99 -2.47
C ALA A 106 4.79 -14.02 -1.32
N ASN A 107 6.03 -13.55 -1.12
CA ASN A 107 6.33 -12.47 -0.17
C ASN A 107 5.58 -11.20 -0.54
N MET A 108 5.66 -10.78 -1.80
CA MET A 108 4.95 -9.58 -2.28
C MET A 108 3.42 -9.70 -2.08
N VAL A 109 2.84 -10.87 -2.39
CA VAL A 109 1.41 -11.13 -2.16
C VAL A 109 1.07 -11.10 -0.66
N ALA A 110 1.92 -11.63 0.21
CA ALA A 110 1.73 -11.59 1.66
C ALA A 110 1.77 -10.15 2.19
N GLU A 111 2.69 -9.32 1.69
CA GLU A 111 2.74 -7.89 2.06
C GLU A 111 1.49 -7.13 1.62
N TRP A 112 0.97 -7.40 0.42
CA TRP A 112 -0.32 -6.87 -0.02
C TRP A 112 -1.48 -7.33 0.84
N GLU A 113 -1.46 -8.59 1.29
CA GLU A 113 -2.48 -9.16 2.17
C GLU A 113 -2.45 -8.49 3.55
N ASP A 114 -1.26 -8.31 4.12
CA ASP A 114 -1.00 -7.60 5.37
C ASP A 114 -1.51 -6.16 5.27
N LEU A 115 -1.17 -5.45 4.19
CA LEU A 115 -1.64 -4.09 3.92
C LEU A 115 -3.17 -4.02 3.75
N PHE A 116 -3.75 -4.94 2.98
CA PHE A 116 -5.20 -5.03 2.80
C PHE A 116 -5.89 -5.27 4.14
N SER A 117 -5.39 -6.21 4.92
CA SER A 117 -5.98 -6.56 6.21
C SER A 117 -5.86 -5.41 7.20
N PHE A 118 -4.70 -4.76 7.28
CA PHE A 118 -4.48 -3.57 8.09
C PHE A 118 -5.51 -2.49 7.76
N LEU A 119 -5.72 -2.17 6.47
CA LEU A 119 -6.60 -1.07 6.07
C LEU A 119 -8.09 -1.39 6.05
N ARG A 120 -8.46 -2.64 5.74
CA ARG A 120 -9.85 -3.04 5.48
C ARG A 120 -10.44 -3.98 6.52
N LYS A 121 -9.60 -4.68 7.29
CA LYS A 121 -10.02 -5.64 8.32
C LYS A 121 -9.79 -5.10 9.73
N ASN A 122 -8.54 -4.86 10.11
CA ASN A 122 -8.20 -4.44 11.46
C ASN A 122 -6.88 -3.65 11.48
N ARG A 123 -6.99 -2.34 11.72
CA ARG A 123 -5.86 -1.40 11.76
C ARG A 123 -4.92 -1.61 12.96
N ARG A 124 -5.24 -2.52 13.89
CA ARG A 124 -4.38 -2.81 15.06
C ARG A 124 -3.21 -3.71 14.73
N PHE A 125 -3.34 -4.54 13.71
CA PHE A 125 -2.37 -5.57 13.39
C PHE A 125 -1.74 -5.26 12.05
N LYS A 126 -0.41 -5.20 12.02
CA LYS A 126 0.36 -5.05 10.77
C LYS A 126 0.40 -6.34 9.94
N THR A 127 -0.04 -7.46 10.51
CA THR A 127 -0.12 -8.77 9.85
C THR A 127 -1.57 -9.14 9.56
N SER A 128 -1.78 -9.92 8.50
CA SER A 128 -3.10 -10.33 8.02
C SER A 128 -3.95 -10.96 9.12
N GLN A 129 -5.14 -10.38 9.29
CA GLN A 129 -6.27 -10.90 10.08
C GLN A 129 -7.36 -11.48 9.15
N LEU A 130 -7.03 -11.79 7.90
CA LEU A 130 -7.96 -12.47 7.00
C LEU A 130 -8.15 -13.92 7.47
N THR A 131 -9.38 -14.42 7.39
CA THR A 131 -9.63 -15.85 7.60
C THR A 131 -8.90 -16.68 6.52
N PRO A 132 -8.62 -17.98 6.74
CA PRO A 132 -7.95 -18.81 5.74
C PRO A 132 -8.62 -18.79 4.36
N LEU A 133 -9.96 -18.73 4.33
CA LEU A 133 -10.73 -18.63 3.09
C LEU A 133 -10.58 -17.26 2.41
N GLU A 134 -10.61 -16.16 3.19
CA GLU A 134 -10.39 -14.80 2.67
C GLU A 134 -8.96 -14.64 2.14
N SER A 135 -7.96 -15.13 2.88
CA SER A 135 -6.55 -15.13 2.46
C SER A 135 -6.39 -15.88 1.14
N TRP A 136 -6.92 -17.10 1.03
CA TRP A 136 -6.88 -17.86 -0.23
C TRP A 136 -7.52 -17.11 -1.40
N ARG A 137 -8.70 -16.49 -1.21
CA ARG A 137 -9.38 -15.69 -2.25
C ARG A 137 -8.55 -14.47 -2.65
N PHE A 138 -7.99 -13.75 -1.68
CA PHE A 138 -7.14 -12.60 -1.92
C PHE A 138 -5.89 -12.97 -2.73
N ARG A 139 -5.14 -13.99 -2.28
CA ARG A 139 -3.93 -14.48 -2.97
C ARG A 139 -4.23 -14.95 -4.39
N LYS A 140 -5.33 -15.72 -4.54
CA LYS A 140 -5.81 -16.18 -5.85
C LYS A 140 -6.08 -15.02 -6.80
N ALA A 141 -6.78 -14.00 -6.34
CA ALA A 141 -7.06 -12.79 -7.12
C ALA A 141 -5.76 -12.04 -7.46
N MET A 142 -4.86 -11.87 -6.50
CA MET A 142 -3.58 -11.18 -6.72
C MET A 142 -2.75 -11.89 -7.79
N TYR A 143 -2.56 -13.21 -7.70
CA TYR A 143 -1.81 -13.95 -8.73
C TYR A 143 -2.46 -13.85 -10.12
N ARG A 144 -3.79 -13.83 -10.21
CA ARG A 144 -4.47 -13.61 -11.49
C ARG A 144 -4.28 -12.21 -12.06
N ILE A 145 -4.25 -11.18 -11.21
CA ILE A 145 -3.88 -9.82 -11.62
C ILE A 145 -2.44 -9.82 -12.16
N MET A 146 -1.52 -10.49 -11.47
CA MET A 146 -0.13 -10.60 -11.95
C MET A 146 0.00 -11.37 -13.27
N ILE A 147 -0.84 -12.39 -13.52
CA ILE A 147 -0.92 -13.08 -14.82
C ILE A 147 -1.45 -12.11 -15.88
N TYR A 148 -2.52 -11.38 -15.55
CA TYR A 148 -3.12 -10.38 -16.44
C TYR A 148 -2.08 -9.34 -16.89
N SER A 149 -1.36 -8.72 -15.95
CA SER A 149 -0.32 -7.73 -16.23
C SER A 149 0.78 -8.26 -17.14
N ARG A 150 1.15 -9.54 -17.01
CA ARG A 150 2.18 -10.19 -17.85
C ARG A 150 1.68 -10.61 -19.23
N LEU A 151 0.41 -11.01 -19.33
CA LEU A 151 -0.19 -11.41 -20.62
C LEU A 151 -0.45 -10.19 -21.51
N PHE A 152 -0.78 -9.06 -20.89
CA PHE A 152 -1.15 -7.82 -21.56
C PHE A 152 -0.23 -6.66 -21.14
N PRO A 153 1.10 -6.78 -21.33
CA PRO A 153 2.03 -5.78 -20.84
C PRO A 153 1.88 -4.49 -21.66
N SER A 154 2.12 -3.36 -21.00
CA SER A 154 1.84 -2.06 -21.61
C SER A 154 2.85 -1.65 -22.69
N ASP A 155 4.06 -2.19 -22.66
CA ASP A 155 5.09 -1.93 -23.67
C ASP A 155 4.74 -2.47 -25.05
N LYS A 156 4.06 -3.62 -25.11
CA LYS A 156 3.52 -4.13 -26.37
C LYS A 156 2.48 -3.17 -26.96
N SER A 157 1.80 -2.37 -26.13
CA SER A 157 0.88 -1.35 -26.62
C SER A 157 1.56 -0.10 -27.17
N ALA A 158 2.85 0.11 -26.87
CA ALA A 158 3.67 1.17 -27.45
C ALA A 158 4.08 0.88 -28.92
N TYR A 159 3.25 0.09 -29.63
CA TYR A 159 3.30 0.00 -31.09
C TYR A 159 3.30 1.41 -31.65
N SER A 160 4.48 1.80 -32.12
CA SER A 160 4.85 2.92 -32.97
C SER A 160 3.77 3.98 -33.15
N VAL A 161 4.14 5.23 -32.86
CA VAL A 161 3.47 6.48 -33.26
C VAL A 161 3.38 6.61 -34.81
N SER A 162 2.98 5.55 -35.51
CA SER A 162 2.47 5.63 -36.86
C SER A 162 1.13 6.33 -36.77
N THR A 163 0.94 7.34 -37.59
CA THR A 163 -0.20 8.26 -37.62
C THR A 163 -1.58 7.61 -37.81
N THR A 164 -1.66 6.30 -38.02
CA THR A 164 -2.91 5.54 -38.01
C THR A 164 -2.75 4.25 -37.19
N PRO A 165 -3.37 4.14 -36.00
CA PRO A 165 -3.36 2.91 -35.22
C PRO A 165 -3.96 1.76 -36.02
N ASP A 166 -3.30 0.61 -36.02
CA ASP A 166 -3.85 -0.63 -36.59
C ASP A 166 -5.03 -1.08 -35.70
N ASN A 167 -6.22 -0.59 -36.03
CA ASN A 167 -7.47 -0.90 -35.32
C ASN A 167 -7.72 -2.41 -35.19
N ARG A 168 -7.14 -3.23 -36.07
CA ARG A 168 -7.28 -4.69 -35.99
C ARG A 168 -6.51 -5.26 -34.79
N LYS A 169 -5.23 -4.90 -34.63
CA LYS A 169 -4.42 -5.35 -33.48
C LYS A 169 -5.00 -4.89 -32.15
N LEU A 170 -5.44 -3.63 -32.09
CA LEU A 170 -6.11 -3.08 -30.92
C LEU A 170 -7.35 -3.91 -30.54
N SER A 171 -8.19 -4.22 -31.54
CA SER A 171 -9.38 -5.05 -31.34
C SER A 171 -9.04 -6.47 -30.89
N GLU A 172 -8.01 -7.09 -31.48
CA GLU A 172 -7.53 -8.42 -31.10
C GLU A 172 -7.04 -8.47 -29.65
N GLU A 173 -6.28 -7.46 -29.19
CA GLU A 173 -5.80 -7.41 -27.81
C GLU A 173 -6.94 -7.17 -26.82
N LEU A 174 -7.85 -6.24 -27.12
CA LEU A 174 -9.04 -6.01 -26.29
C LEU A 174 -9.93 -7.27 -26.22
N ALA A 175 -10.09 -7.99 -27.34
CA ALA A 175 -10.80 -9.26 -27.37
C ALA A 175 -10.08 -10.33 -26.52
N ALA A 176 -8.75 -10.39 -26.55
CA ALA A 176 -7.98 -11.33 -25.72
C ALA A 176 -8.10 -11.02 -24.21
N ARG A 177 -8.07 -9.74 -23.83
CA ARG A 177 -8.31 -9.29 -22.44
C ARG A 177 -9.71 -9.65 -21.96
N ASN A 178 -10.71 -9.34 -22.78
CA ASN A 178 -12.11 -9.67 -22.49
C ASN A 178 -12.30 -11.18 -22.37
N LYS A 179 -11.65 -11.97 -23.24
CA LYS A 179 -11.66 -13.43 -23.17
C LYS A 179 -11.08 -13.94 -21.85
N PHE A 180 -9.90 -13.47 -21.45
CA PHE A 180 -9.28 -13.85 -20.17
C PHE A 180 -10.20 -13.59 -18.97
N LEU A 181 -10.84 -12.41 -18.93
CA LEU A 181 -11.80 -12.09 -17.87
C LEU A 181 -13.09 -12.92 -17.99
N SER A 182 -13.53 -13.21 -19.21
CA SER A 182 -14.71 -14.05 -19.46
C SER A 182 -14.53 -15.52 -19.04
N ASP A 183 -13.29 -15.99 -18.94
CA ASP A 183 -12.97 -17.35 -18.47
C ASP A 183 -13.00 -17.46 -16.93
N CYS A 184 -13.02 -16.32 -16.22
CA CYS A 184 -13.13 -16.29 -14.76
C CYS A 184 -14.59 -16.50 -14.31
N PHE A 185 -14.83 -17.19 -13.19
CA PHE A 185 -16.19 -17.25 -12.60
C PHE A 185 -16.62 -15.87 -12.06
N THR A 186 -17.93 -15.58 -12.00
CA THR A 186 -18.44 -14.27 -11.51
C THR A 186 -17.95 -13.94 -10.11
N ASN A 187 -17.95 -14.91 -9.19
CA ASN A 187 -17.40 -14.72 -7.84
C ASN A 187 -15.90 -14.42 -7.84
N GLU A 188 -15.15 -14.96 -8.80
CA GLU A 188 -13.72 -14.68 -8.94
C GLU A 188 -13.47 -13.29 -9.54
N LEU A 189 -14.28 -12.87 -10.52
CA LEU A 189 -14.25 -11.49 -11.02
C LEU A 189 -14.52 -10.47 -9.91
N GLY A 190 -15.46 -10.77 -9.01
CA GLY A 190 -15.70 -9.96 -7.82
C GLY A 190 -14.47 -9.86 -6.91
N GLN A 191 -13.73 -10.95 -6.72
CA GLN A 191 -12.47 -10.94 -5.94
C GLN A 191 -11.39 -10.11 -6.64
N LEU A 192 -11.27 -10.25 -7.96
CA LEU A 192 -10.35 -9.45 -8.77
C LEU A 192 -10.68 -7.97 -8.68
N GLN A 193 -11.96 -7.60 -8.76
CA GLN A 193 -12.40 -6.22 -8.62
C GLN A 193 -11.99 -5.63 -7.27
N VAL A 194 -12.27 -6.33 -6.17
CA VAL A 194 -11.91 -5.86 -4.82
C VAL A 194 -10.41 -5.61 -4.67
N VAL A 195 -9.57 -6.52 -5.19
CA VAL A 195 -8.11 -6.37 -5.12
C VAL A 195 -7.61 -5.26 -6.07
N ALA A 196 -8.14 -5.18 -7.29
CA ALA A 196 -7.78 -4.14 -8.25
C ALA A 196 -8.18 -2.73 -7.75
N GLU A 197 -9.38 -2.58 -7.21
CA GLU A 197 -9.84 -1.32 -6.59
C GLU A 197 -9.00 -0.97 -5.36
N PHE A 198 -8.57 -1.96 -4.58
CA PHE A 198 -7.65 -1.73 -3.48
C PHE A 198 -6.29 -1.20 -3.95
N MET A 199 -5.70 -1.83 -4.97
CA MET A 199 -4.46 -1.34 -5.59
C MET A 199 -4.62 0.08 -6.14
N ALA A 200 -5.75 0.37 -6.81
CA ALA A 200 -6.08 1.71 -7.30
C ALA A 200 -6.23 2.73 -6.16
N GLN A 201 -6.77 2.32 -5.02
CA GLN A 201 -6.84 3.17 -3.84
C GLN A 201 -5.45 3.45 -3.25
N ILE A 202 -4.56 2.47 -3.20
CA ILE A 202 -3.19 2.66 -2.70
C ILE A 202 -2.45 3.66 -3.59
N ILE A 203 -2.53 3.54 -4.92
CA ILE A 203 -1.81 4.49 -5.79
C ILE A 203 -2.39 5.91 -5.73
N ARG A 204 -3.72 6.08 -5.62
CA ARG A 204 -4.34 7.39 -5.35
C ARG A 204 -3.87 8.00 -4.04
N TRP A 205 -3.62 7.15 -3.05
CA TRP A 205 -3.11 7.61 -1.77
C TRP A 205 -1.65 8.06 -1.90
N VAL A 206 -0.79 7.29 -2.57
CA VAL A 206 0.59 7.72 -2.86
C VAL A 206 0.60 9.03 -3.65
N ASP A 207 -0.33 9.22 -4.59
CA ASP A 207 -0.49 10.48 -5.34
C ASP A 207 -0.78 11.67 -4.43
N SER A 208 -1.69 11.49 -3.46
CA SER A 208 -2.00 12.53 -2.48
C SER A 208 -0.84 12.85 -1.52
N VAL A 209 0.08 11.89 -1.32
CA VAL A 209 1.28 12.03 -0.48
C VAL A 209 2.35 12.83 -1.22
N ASP A 210 2.67 12.44 -2.45
CA ASP A 210 3.80 13.00 -3.21
C ASP A 210 3.52 14.43 -3.72
N GLY A 211 2.25 14.81 -3.83
CA GLY A 211 1.83 16.17 -4.18
C GLY A 211 2.08 16.55 -5.63
N LEU A 212 2.43 15.57 -6.49
CA LEU A 212 2.63 15.77 -7.94
C LEU A 212 1.32 15.98 -8.71
N ASP A 213 0.16 15.81 -8.06
CA ASP A 213 -1.19 15.88 -8.66
C ASP A 213 -1.28 15.05 -9.95
N MET A 214 -0.88 13.78 -9.87
CA MET A 214 -0.97 12.85 -11.00
C MET A 214 -2.41 12.59 -11.42
N GLN A 215 -3.42 13.08 -10.69
CA GLN A 215 -4.83 13.03 -11.11
C GLN A 215 -5.09 13.78 -12.41
N VAL A 216 -4.22 14.74 -12.78
CA VAL A 216 -4.26 15.39 -14.09
C VAL A 216 -4.15 14.36 -15.22
N PHE A 217 -3.48 13.22 -14.96
CA PHE A 217 -3.41 12.10 -15.89
C PHE A 217 -4.61 11.16 -15.73
N GLY A 218 -5.63 11.30 -16.58
CA GLY A 218 -6.83 10.47 -16.53
C GLY A 218 -6.59 8.94 -16.51
N ASP A 219 -5.45 8.48 -17.03
CA ASP A 219 -5.10 7.05 -17.13
C ASP A 219 -4.03 6.58 -16.12
N PHE A 220 -3.55 7.40 -15.17
CA PHE A 220 -2.40 7.02 -14.32
C PHE A 220 -2.65 5.73 -13.51
N ILE A 221 -3.87 5.55 -13.00
CA ILE A 221 -4.26 4.35 -12.25
C ILE A 221 -4.12 3.13 -13.15
N SER A 222 -4.47 3.28 -14.42
CA SER A 222 -4.40 2.18 -15.37
C SER A 222 -2.97 1.86 -15.77
N ILE A 223 -2.10 2.86 -15.89
CA ILE A 223 -0.64 2.66 -16.05
C ILE A 223 -0.06 1.94 -14.82
N ALA A 224 -0.44 2.35 -13.61
CA ALA A 224 0.02 1.68 -12.39
C ALA A 224 -0.44 0.22 -12.33
N GLN A 225 -1.71 -0.04 -12.67
CA GLN A 225 -2.26 -1.41 -12.69
C GLN A 225 -1.62 -2.29 -13.76
N SER A 226 -1.18 -1.69 -14.86
CA SER A 226 -0.50 -2.41 -15.93
C SER A 226 0.98 -2.67 -15.64
N ALA A 227 1.64 -1.78 -14.90
CA ALA A 227 2.95 -2.01 -14.29
C ALA A 227 2.93 -3.20 -13.32
N GLY A 228 1.78 -3.39 -12.66
CA GLY A 228 1.48 -4.55 -11.84
C GLY A 228 1.72 -4.34 -10.33
N PRO A 229 1.39 -5.35 -9.51
CA PRO A 229 1.35 -5.20 -8.05
C PRO A 229 2.68 -4.88 -7.39
N ALA A 230 3.81 -5.33 -7.95
CA ALA A 230 5.12 -5.08 -7.37
C ALA A 230 5.50 -3.60 -7.43
N VAL A 231 5.27 -2.95 -8.58
CA VAL A 231 5.57 -1.52 -8.78
C VAL A 231 4.71 -0.65 -7.87
N ILE A 232 3.41 -0.94 -7.77
CA ILE A 232 2.51 -0.18 -6.87
C ILE A 232 2.90 -0.36 -5.40
N LEU A 233 3.30 -1.57 -4.99
CA LEU A 233 3.74 -1.81 -3.62
C LEU A 233 5.04 -1.05 -3.32
N GLU A 234 5.96 -0.98 -4.29
CA GLU A 234 7.18 -0.20 -4.13
C GLU A 234 6.89 1.28 -4.01
N CYS A 235 6.00 1.83 -4.84
CA CYS A 235 5.54 3.23 -4.71
C CYS A 235 4.95 3.51 -3.32
N TYR A 236 4.23 2.54 -2.74
CA TYR A 236 3.71 2.65 -1.39
C TYR A 236 4.81 2.61 -0.31
N LYS A 237 5.84 1.78 -0.48
CA LYS A 237 6.96 1.65 0.46
C LYS A 237 7.88 2.88 0.45
N THR A 238 8.19 3.38 -0.75
CA THR A 238 9.05 4.55 -0.95
C THR A 238 8.29 5.85 -0.80
N LEU A 239 6.95 5.78 -0.85
CA LEU A 239 6.04 6.93 -0.77
C LEU A 239 6.29 7.93 -1.88
N GLY A 240 6.75 7.43 -3.03
CA GLY A 240 7.10 8.23 -4.19
C GLY A 240 6.77 7.49 -5.48
N PHE A 241 6.72 8.25 -6.56
CA PHE A 241 6.36 7.72 -7.88
C PHE A 241 7.53 7.18 -8.68
N GLU A 242 8.78 7.27 -8.19
CA GLU A 242 9.96 6.86 -8.95
C GLU A 242 9.82 5.46 -9.61
N PRO A 243 9.34 4.40 -8.93
CA PRO A 243 9.14 3.10 -9.58
C PRO A 243 8.12 3.13 -10.72
N LEU A 244 7.08 3.96 -10.61
CA LEU A 244 6.08 4.15 -11.65
C LEU A 244 6.57 5.09 -12.76
N THR A 245 7.39 6.08 -12.43
CA THR A 245 8.00 7.01 -13.40
C THR A 245 8.88 6.27 -14.38
N GLU A 246 9.67 5.28 -13.93
CA GLU A 246 10.44 4.41 -14.82
C GLU A 246 9.53 3.69 -15.83
N GLU A 247 8.40 3.14 -15.37
CA GLU A 247 7.43 2.49 -16.24
C GLU A 247 6.76 3.48 -17.19
N ILE A 248 6.38 4.67 -16.73
CA ILE A 248 5.82 5.74 -17.57
C ILE A 248 6.81 6.12 -18.67
N ASN A 249 8.09 6.32 -18.33
CA ASN A 249 9.15 6.65 -19.27
C ASN A 249 9.38 5.53 -20.29
N ARG A 250 9.28 4.27 -19.86
CA ARG A 250 9.37 3.09 -20.73
C ARG A 250 8.23 3.02 -21.73
N LEU A 251 7.01 3.34 -21.29
CA LEU A 251 5.82 3.38 -22.15
C LEU A 251 5.79 4.60 -23.07
N CYS A 252 6.51 5.66 -22.69
CA CYS A 252 6.49 6.95 -23.36
C CYS A 252 7.92 7.53 -23.44
N PRO A 253 8.76 7.01 -24.37
CA PRO A 253 10.16 7.43 -24.50
C PRO A 253 10.32 8.89 -24.95
N ASP A 254 9.29 9.47 -25.58
CA ASP A 254 9.28 10.88 -26.03
C ASP A 254 8.88 11.86 -24.91
N THR A 255 9.19 11.55 -23.65
CA THR A 255 8.89 12.36 -22.48
C THR A 255 9.71 13.66 -22.44
N THR A 256 9.44 14.58 -23.37
CA THR A 256 9.68 16.00 -23.13
C THR A 256 8.72 16.46 -22.01
N PRO A 257 9.00 17.58 -21.32
CA PRO A 257 8.06 18.17 -20.36
C PRO A 257 6.63 18.40 -20.91
N GLU A 258 6.47 18.43 -22.23
CA GLU A 258 5.17 18.54 -22.94
C GLU A 258 4.33 17.26 -22.86
N TYR A 259 4.92 16.13 -22.43
CA TYR A 259 4.21 14.86 -22.22
C TYR A 259 3.09 14.96 -21.18
N PHE A 260 3.26 15.83 -20.19
CA PHE A 260 2.26 16.11 -19.16
C PHE A 260 0.99 16.76 -19.76
N GLU A 261 1.07 17.27 -21.00
CA GLU A 261 -0.05 17.87 -21.73
C GLU A 261 -0.66 16.92 -22.79
N ASP A 262 -0.10 15.72 -22.98
CA ASP A 262 -0.61 14.77 -23.98
C ASP A 262 -1.90 14.08 -23.51
N THR A 263 -3.03 14.70 -23.84
CA THR A 263 -4.37 14.17 -23.56
C THR A 263 -4.85 13.13 -24.59
N ARG A 264 -3.97 12.60 -25.46
CA ARG A 264 -4.39 11.60 -26.46
C ARG A 264 -4.89 10.33 -25.76
N PRO A 265 -6.03 9.77 -26.20
CA PRO A 265 -6.58 8.57 -25.60
C PRO A 265 -5.62 7.40 -25.83
N ARG A 266 -5.38 6.62 -24.77
CA ARG A 266 -4.58 5.39 -24.83
C ARG A 266 -5.51 4.20 -24.71
N PRO A 267 -6.10 3.71 -25.81
CA PRO A 267 -7.21 2.75 -25.73
C PRO A 267 -6.84 1.42 -25.06
N LEU A 268 -5.55 1.05 -25.03
CA LEU A 268 -5.06 -0.14 -24.32
C LEU A 268 -4.72 0.11 -22.85
N LEU A 269 -4.62 1.36 -22.42
CA LEU A 269 -4.40 1.70 -21.02
C LEU A 269 -5.69 2.17 -20.37
N SER A 270 -6.53 2.95 -21.05
CA SER A 270 -7.73 3.48 -20.41
C SER A 270 -8.63 2.38 -19.89
N GLY A 271 -8.77 2.31 -18.56
CA GLY A 271 -9.55 1.29 -17.90
C GLY A 271 -8.89 -0.10 -17.81
N TYR A 272 -7.56 -0.18 -17.96
CA TYR A 272 -6.75 -1.39 -18.13
C TYR A 272 -7.24 -2.61 -17.35
N LEU A 273 -7.43 -2.48 -16.03
CA LEU A 273 -7.85 -3.59 -15.17
C LEU A 273 -9.21 -3.34 -14.52
N THR A 274 -9.34 -2.26 -13.75
CA THR A 274 -10.57 -1.99 -12.96
C THR A 274 -11.81 -1.88 -13.85
N ASN A 275 -11.75 -1.11 -14.94
CA ASN A 275 -12.90 -0.90 -15.81
C ASN A 275 -13.17 -2.17 -16.65
N SER A 276 -12.13 -2.87 -17.10
CA SER A 276 -12.29 -4.15 -17.80
C SER A 276 -12.99 -5.21 -16.93
N ILE A 277 -12.62 -5.32 -15.65
CA ILE A 277 -13.30 -6.23 -14.71
C ILE A 277 -14.75 -5.76 -14.48
N THR A 278 -14.96 -4.46 -14.29
CA THR A 278 -16.29 -3.88 -14.08
C THR A 278 -17.23 -4.15 -15.27
N ALA A 279 -16.75 -3.94 -16.50
CA ALA A 279 -17.51 -4.22 -17.71
C ALA A 279 -17.82 -5.72 -17.84
N ALA A 280 -16.85 -6.60 -17.55
CA ALA A 280 -17.06 -8.04 -17.54
C ALA A 280 -18.11 -8.48 -16.49
N LEU A 281 -18.16 -7.84 -15.32
CA LEU A 281 -19.18 -8.09 -14.31
C LEU A 281 -20.56 -7.57 -14.74
N GLN A 282 -20.64 -6.31 -15.19
CA GLN A 282 -21.89 -5.68 -15.62
C GLN A 282 -22.55 -6.41 -16.81
N SER A 283 -21.75 -6.94 -17.73
CA SER A 283 -22.26 -7.77 -18.84
C SER A 283 -22.89 -9.08 -18.40
N ARG A 284 -22.50 -9.62 -17.23
CA ARG A 284 -23.05 -10.87 -16.67
C ARG A 284 -24.20 -10.62 -15.71
N ASP A 285 -24.09 -9.55 -14.93
CA ASP A 285 -25.06 -9.13 -13.93
C ASP A 285 -25.07 -7.60 -13.84
N PRO A 286 -26.00 -6.93 -14.54
CA PRO A 286 -26.13 -5.47 -14.49
C PRO A 286 -26.43 -4.92 -13.09
N GLY A 287 -26.93 -5.74 -12.18
CA GLY A 287 -27.20 -5.39 -10.78
C GLY A 287 -26.06 -5.70 -9.83
N TYR A 288 -24.91 -6.16 -10.33
CA TYR A 288 -23.80 -6.59 -9.50
C TYR A 288 -23.28 -5.45 -8.61
N ALA A 289 -23.36 -5.66 -7.29
CA ALA A 289 -22.80 -4.77 -6.29
C ALA A 289 -21.46 -5.34 -5.78
N PRO A 290 -20.30 -4.70 -6.07
CA PRO A 290 -18.96 -5.22 -5.74
C PRO A 290 -18.73 -5.54 -4.26
N TYR A 291 -19.45 -4.84 -3.38
CA TYR A 291 -19.09 -4.73 -1.97
C TYR A 291 -19.68 -5.82 -1.06
N ASN A 292 -20.57 -6.68 -1.57
CA ASN A 292 -21.40 -7.50 -0.70
C ASN A 292 -20.94 -8.95 -0.45
N GLN A 293 -19.93 -9.51 -1.12
CA GLN A 293 -19.90 -10.99 -1.22
C GLN A 293 -18.58 -11.77 -1.04
N THR A 294 -17.38 -11.16 -0.95
CA THR A 294 -16.18 -12.01 -1.12
C THR A 294 -15.05 -11.91 -0.10
N ILE A 295 -14.73 -10.73 0.41
CA ILE A 295 -13.78 -10.56 1.51
C ILE A 295 -14.46 -9.67 2.55
N HIS A 296 -14.75 -10.21 3.72
CA HIS A 296 -15.51 -9.48 4.72
C HIS A 296 -14.64 -8.39 5.31
N PHE A 297 -15.14 -7.19 5.17
CA PHE A 297 -14.66 -6.02 5.84
C PHE A 297 -14.83 -6.13 7.35
N GLY A 298 -13.80 -5.76 8.10
CA GLY A 298 -13.85 -5.81 9.57
C GLY A 298 -14.66 -4.67 10.17
N THR A 299 -14.99 -4.83 11.45
CA THR A 299 -15.60 -3.78 12.28
C THR A 299 -14.59 -2.65 12.56
N GLY A 300 -15.04 -1.49 13.05
CA GLY A 300 -14.15 -0.36 13.35
C GLY A 300 -13.82 0.52 12.14
N ARG A 301 -14.83 0.77 11.29
CA ARG A 301 -14.76 1.72 10.17
C ARG A 301 -15.36 3.08 10.47
N GLU A 302 -15.82 3.26 11.68
CA GLU A 302 -16.53 4.46 12.09
C GLU A 302 -15.56 5.38 12.80
N CYS A 303 -15.63 6.66 12.46
CA CYS A 303 -14.98 7.69 13.25
C CYS A 303 -15.55 7.66 14.67
N SER A 304 -14.71 7.50 15.69
CA SER A 304 -15.14 7.45 17.08
C SER A 304 -15.79 8.73 17.59
N HIS A 305 -15.66 9.84 16.85
CA HIS A 305 -16.28 11.11 17.20
C HIS A 305 -17.61 11.36 16.45
N CYS A 306 -17.63 11.23 15.11
CA CYS A 306 -18.82 11.54 14.32
C CYS A 306 -19.62 10.32 13.85
N ALA A 307 -19.17 9.10 14.18
CA ALA A 307 -19.74 7.83 13.74
C ALA A 307 -19.80 7.62 12.21
N GLN A 308 -19.20 8.51 11.41
CA GLN A 308 -19.18 8.37 9.95
C GLN A 308 -18.37 7.15 9.54
N GLN A 309 -18.95 6.31 8.68
CA GLN A 309 -18.24 5.19 8.06
C GLN A 309 -17.24 5.69 7.02
N ILE A 310 -15.96 5.35 7.24
CA ILE A 310 -14.86 5.68 6.36
C ILE A 310 -14.35 4.39 5.71
N PHE A 311 -14.52 4.31 4.40
CA PHE A 311 -14.17 3.11 3.62
C PHE A 311 -12.72 3.10 3.16
N SER A 312 -11.92 4.13 3.48
CA SER A 312 -10.55 4.32 2.98
C SER A 312 -9.52 4.48 4.10
N LEU A 313 -8.32 4.90 3.72
CA LEU A 313 -7.20 5.30 4.59
C LEU A 313 -7.52 6.48 5.53
N GLY A 314 -8.69 7.11 5.41
CA GLY A 314 -9.04 8.33 6.15
C GLY A 314 -9.42 8.16 7.62
N LEU A 315 -8.93 7.13 8.31
CA LEU A 315 -9.10 6.96 9.76
C LEU A 315 -7.74 6.93 10.46
N TRP A 316 -7.61 7.80 11.44
CA TRP A 316 -6.33 8.11 12.07
C TRP A 316 -6.35 7.76 13.56
N GLY A 317 -5.31 7.07 13.99
CA GLY A 317 -5.11 6.63 15.36
C GLY A 317 -3.68 6.14 15.57
N GLU A 318 -3.43 5.52 16.71
CA GLU A 318 -2.06 5.23 17.19
C GLU A 318 -1.19 4.46 16.19
N THR A 319 -1.75 3.49 15.48
CA THR A 319 -1.00 2.66 14.51
C THR A 319 -0.97 3.27 13.10
N THR A 320 -1.73 4.34 12.85
CA THR A 320 -1.81 4.98 11.52
C THR A 320 -1.20 6.38 11.46
N TRP A 321 -0.63 6.89 12.56
CA TRP A 321 0.02 8.21 12.57
C TRP A 321 1.16 8.32 11.57
N ASP A 322 1.96 7.27 11.42
CA ASP A 322 3.06 7.24 10.46
C ASP A 322 2.53 7.41 9.01
N TYR A 323 1.29 6.99 8.73
CA TYR A 323 0.64 7.22 7.43
C TYR A 323 0.03 8.60 7.30
N LEU A 324 -0.46 9.18 8.40
CA LEU A 324 -0.97 10.56 8.40
C LEU A 324 0.14 11.53 8.00
N SER A 325 1.33 11.35 8.58
CA SER A 325 2.49 12.20 8.33
C SER A 325 2.89 12.24 6.85
N LEU A 326 2.50 11.23 6.10
CA LEU A 326 2.78 11.08 4.68
C LEU A 326 1.61 11.59 3.84
N SER A 327 0.39 11.22 4.21
CA SER A 327 -0.81 11.42 3.38
C SER A 327 -1.41 12.82 3.34
N SER A 328 -0.93 13.72 4.20
CA SER A 328 -1.52 15.04 4.31
C SER A 328 -0.43 16.10 4.19
N PRO A 329 -0.47 16.93 3.13
CA PRO A 329 0.35 18.15 3.08
C PRO A 329 0.07 19.09 4.27
N ILE A 330 -1.11 18.94 4.89
CA ILE A 330 -1.62 19.80 5.96
C ILE A 330 -1.33 19.21 7.34
N LEU A 331 -1.53 17.91 7.55
CA LEU A 331 -1.32 17.19 8.82
C LEU A 331 -0.04 16.32 8.84
N GLY A 332 0.84 16.50 7.85
CA GLY A 332 2.03 15.69 7.60
C GLY A 332 3.05 15.72 8.74
N THR A 333 4.23 15.12 8.53
CA THR A 333 5.34 15.03 9.52
C THR A 333 5.60 16.37 10.24
N TYR A 334 5.35 17.47 9.53
CA TYR A 334 5.31 18.82 10.08
C TYR A 334 4.01 19.51 9.65
N LEU A 335 3.28 20.11 10.58
CA LEU A 335 2.08 20.94 10.35
C LEU A 335 2.40 22.28 9.61
N PHE A 336 3.44 22.31 8.78
CA PHE A 336 4.21 23.52 8.45
C PHE A 336 4.14 23.94 6.96
N PRO A 337 2.97 23.89 6.34
CA PRO A 337 2.52 25.16 5.75
C PRO A 337 1.17 25.63 6.31
N SER A 338 0.57 24.84 7.19
CA SER A 338 -0.84 24.89 7.53
C SER A 338 -1.10 25.22 9.00
N ALA A 339 -0.07 25.52 9.81
CA ALA A 339 -0.21 25.84 11.23
C ALA A 339 -1.32 26.88 11.45
N ALA A 340 -1.34 27.94 10.63
CA ALA A 340 -2.37 28.96 10.62
C ALA A 340 -3.79 28.39 10.43
N SER A 341 -3.99 27.41 9.55
CA SER A 341 -5.31 26.80 9.30
C SER A 341 -5.87 26.04 10.50
N PHE A 342 -5.02 25.63 11.45
CA PHE A 342 -5.45 24.97 12.67
C PHE A 342 -5.61 25.95 13.85
N MET A 343 -5.24 27.21 13.70
CA MET A 343 -5.36 28.16 14.80
C MET A 343 -6.79 28.70 14.93
N LYS A 344 -7.31 28.76 16.17
CA LYS A 344 -8.69 29.15 16.47
C LYS A 344 -8.91 30.66 16.26
N GLY A 345 -10.07 31.04 15.73
CA GLY A 345 -10.49 32.45 15.62
C GLY A 345 -9.56 33.31 14.76
N GLU A 346 -9.06 34.41 15.33
CA GLU A 346 -8.19 35.41 14.66
C GLU A 346 -6.68 35.13 14.88
N LEU A 347 -6.32 34.05 15.59
CA LEU A 347 -4.93 33.61 15.77
C LEU A 347 -4.15 33.35 14.47
N PRO A 348 -4.75 32.86 13.36
CA PRO A 348 -4.02 32.71 12.09
C PRO A 348 -3.41 34.02 11.59
N ARG A 349 -3.91 35.17 12.06
CA ARG A 349 -3.46 36.52 11.69
C ARG A 349 -2.53 37.14 12.74
N ASN A 350 -2.26 36.44 13.84
CA ASN A 350 -1.35 36.85 14.89
C ASN A 350 0.07 36.39 14.57
N VAL A 351 0.85 37.24 13.89
CA VAL A 351 2.21 36.91 13.46
C VAL A 351 3.17 36.57 14.61
N VAL A 352 2.89 37.07 15.83
CA VAL A 352 3.73 36.80 17.01
C VAL A 352 3.49 35.38 17.49
N GLU A 353 2.24 35.01 17.73
CA GLU A 353 1.91 33.66 18.21
C GLU A 353 2.16 32.62 17.12
N LEU A 354 1.83 32.92 15.86
CA LEU A 354 2.05 32.00 14.75
C LEU A 354 3.52 31.62 14.62
N LYS A 355 4.46 32.57 14.72
CA LYS A 355 5.90 32.29 14.69
C LYS A 355 6.35 31.34 15.82
N HIS A 356 5.74 31.43 17.00
CA HIS A 356 6.06 30.52 18.11
C HIS A 356 5.49 29.12 17.88
N VAL A 357 4.23 29.05 17.45
CA VAL A 357 3.57 27.78 17.09
C VAL A 357 4.38 27.08 16.01
N GLU A 358 4.71 27.81 14.96
CA GLU A 358 5.60 27.38 13.90
C GLU A 358 6.92 26.79 14.46
N ALA A 359 7.66 27.54 15.29
CA ALA A 359 8.92 27.05 15.83
C ALA A 359 8.81 25.75 16.64
N LEU A 360 7.66 25.48 17.27
CA LEU A 360 7.36 24.21 17.94
C LEU A 360 7.02 23.10 16.94
N LEU A 361 6.17 23.39 15.96
CA LEU A 361 5.68 22.42 14.98
C LEU A 361 6.77 21.90 14.02
N VAL A 362 7.85 22.66 13.81
CA VAL A 362 9.04 22.19 13.07
C VAL A 362 9.81 21.11 13.84
N LYS A 363 9.72 21.10 15.18
CA LYS A 363 10.56 20.24 16.03
C LYS A 363 9.83 19.03 16.57
N ILE A 364 8.51 19.10 16.64
CA ILE A 364 7.70 18.12 17.35
C ILE A 364 6.78 17.41 16.37
N PRO A 365 6.92 16.08 16.19
CA PRO A 365 6.08 15.34 15.28
C PRO A 365 4.62 15.35 15.77
N PHE A 366 3.68 15.30 14.82
CA PHE A 366 2.25 15.33 15.09
C PHE A 366 1.81 14.35 16.19
N LYS A 367 2.35 13.13 16.16
CA LYS A 367 2.06 12.08 17.15
C LYS A 367 2.31 12.55 18.58
N GLU A 368 3.41 13.26 18.84
CA GLU A 368 3.74 13.76 20.18
C GLU A 368 2.76 14.85 20.61
N ILE A 369 2.36 15.74 19.69
CA ILE A 369 1.34 16.78 19.96
C ILE A 369 0.02 16.12 20.38
N TYR A 370 -0.42 15.13 19.61
CA TYR A 370 -1.62 14.37 19.89
C TYR A 370 -1.54 13.65 21.23
N ASP A 371 -0.45 12.93 21.48
CA ASP A 371 -0.21 12.20 22.73
C ASP A 371 -0.18 13.15 23.94
N ASP A 372 0.47 14.31 23.83
CA ASP A 372 0.48 15.33 24.88
C ASP A 372 -0.93 15.84 25.21
N ILE A 373 -1.76 16.12 24.19
CA ILE A 373 -3.12 16.64 24.40
C ILE A 373 -3.95 15.67 25.24
N PHE A 374 -3.85 14.36 24.96
CA PHE A 374 -4.55 13.33 25.72
C PHE A 374 -3.91 13.09 27.09
N ASN A 375 -2.60 12.83 27.14
CA ASN A 375 -1.93 12.35 28.34
C ASN A 375 -1.74 13.43 29.40
N LYS A 376 -1.69 14.71 29.00
CA LYS A 376 -1.53 15.84 29.92
C LYS A 376 -2.87 16.52 30.27
N GLY A 377 -3.99 15.90 29.91
CA GLY A 377 -5.33 16.39 30.29
C GLY A 377 -5.71 17.72 29.64
N LEU A 378 -5.15 18.03 28.47
CA LEU A 378 -5.54 19.23 27.71
C LEU A 378 -6.82 19.02 26.89
N LYS A 379 -7.21 17.76 26.68
CA LYS A 379 -8.43 17.37 25.96
C LYS A 379 -9.68 17.99 26.58
N LEU A 380 -10.49 18.63 25.75
CA LEU A 380 -11.80 19.16 26.11
C LEU A 380 -12.80 18.02 26.41
N PRO A 381 -13.76 18.20 27.34
CA PRO A 381 -14.71 17.17 27.73
C PRO A 381 -15.61 16.62 26.60
N SER A 382 -15.75 17.36 25.50
CA SER A 382 -16.55 16.96 24.34
C SER A 382 -15.96 15.79 23.54
N TYR A 383 -14.69 15.44 23.78
CA TYR A 383 -14.02 14.32 23.14
C TYR A 383 -14.03 13.13 24.11
N PRO A 384 -14.33 11.91 23.65
CA PRO A 384 -14.33 10.74 24.52
C PRO A 384 -12.90 10.41 24.98
N ASP A 385 -12.79 9.56 26.00
CA ASP A 385 -11.49 9.11 26.49
C ASP A 385 -10.81 8.21 25.46
N ARG A 386 -9.48 8.28 25.43
CA ARG A 386 -8.67 7.47 24.52
C ARG A 386 -8.77 6.01 24.94
N ASN A 387 -9.20 5.17 24.02
CA ASN A 387 -8.96 3.73 24.06
C ASN A 387 -8.22 3.30 22.77
N ASN A 388 -7.81 2.04 22.71
CA ASN A 388 -7.11 1.49 21.54
C ASN A 388 -8.01 1.39 20.28
N ASP A 389 -9.28 1.79 20.36
CA ASP A 389 -10.28 1.81 19.27
C ASP A 389 -10.63 3.25 18.87
N PHE A 390 -9.91 4.25 19.36
CA PHE A 390 -10.21 5.64 19.10
C PHE A 390 -9.60 6.10 17.77
N TRP A 391 -10.42 6.05 16.72
CA TRP A 391 -10.05 6.42 15.35
C TRP A 391 -10.81 7.68 14.92
N LEU A 392 -10.10 8.69 14.44
CA LEU A 392 -10.71 9.93 13.95
C LEU A 392 -10.67 10.00 12.43
N CYS A 393 -11.77 10.41 11.80
CA CYS A 393 -11.70 10.81 10.40
C CYS A 393 -10.90 12.10 10.25
N TYR A 394 -10.42 12.39 9.04
CA TYR A 394 -9.62 13.60 8.76
C TYR A 394 -10.28 14.90 9.28
N GLN A 395 -11.61 15.03 9.12
CA GLN A 395 -12.36 16.21 9.57
C GLN A 395 -12.39 16.32 11.09
N CYS A 396 -12.68 15.22 11.79
CA CYS A 396 -12.69 15.20 13.25
C CYS A 396 -11.29 15.37 13.83
N LEU A 397 -10.25 14.85 13.17
CA LEU A 397 -8.86 15.06 13.56
C LEU A 397 -8.45 16.53 13.38
N THR A 398 -8.76 17.13 12.23
CA THR A 398 -8.53 18.56 11.98
C THR A 398 -9.20 19.40 13.06
N LYS A 399 -10.49 19.14 13.33
CA LYS A 399 -11.24 19.83 14.38
C LYS A 399 -10.62 19.63 15.77
N PHE A 400 -10.23 18.39 16.09
CA PHE A 400 -9.56 18.08 17.35
C PHE A 400 -8.30 18.93 17.51
N ILE A 401 -7.46 19.03 16.48
CA ILE A 401 -6.24 19.84 16.55
C ILE A 401 -6.58 21.32 16.68
N THR A 402 -7.55 21.83 15.93
CA THR A 402 -7.99 23.22 16.03
C THR A 402 -8.49 23.59 17.43
N ASP A 403 -9.21 22.68 18.07
CA ASP A 403 -9.77 22.90 19.40
C ASP A 403 -8.69 22.89 20.51
N HIS A 404 -7.54 22.25 20.31
CA HIS A 404 -6.56 22.00 21.38
C HIS A 404 -5.16 22.58 21.14
N LEU A 405 -4.77 22.91 19.91
CA LEU A 405 -3.40 23.32 19.57
C LEU A 405 -2.93 24.52 20.41
N HIS A 406 -3.79 25.53 20.60
CA HIS A 406 -3.48 26.70 21.42
C HIS A 406 -3.20 26.35 22.90
N LEU A 407 -3.93 25.38 23.46
CA LEU A 407 -3.71 24.89 24.83
C LEU A 407 -2.36 24.16 24.95
N TRP A 408 -2.05 23.33 23.95
CA TRP A 408 -0.78 22.61 23.88
C TRP A 408 0.41 23.57 23.75
N VAL A 409 0.29 24.63 22.95
CA VAL A 409 1.34 25.66 22.83
C VAL A 409 1.58 26.35 24.17
N ILE A 410 0.51 26.78 24.88
CA ILE A 410 0.66 27.38 26.22
C ILE A 410 1.38 26.43 27.17
N MET A 411 1.02 25.15 27.15
CA MET A 411 1.65 24.13 27.99
C MET A 411 3.15 24.02 27.69
N LYS A 412 3.56 23.88 26.42
CA LYS A 412 4.98 23.81 26.04
C LYS A 412 5.76 25.06 26.46
N ARG A 413 5.16 26.26 26.35
CA ARG A 413 5.78 27.52 26.82
C ARG A 413 6.00 27.52 28.33
N LYS A 414 5.02 27.04 29.11
CA LYS A 414 5.14 26.89 30.56
C LYS A 414 6.23 25.88 30.94
N GLU A 415 6.30 24.73 30.25
CA GLU A 415 7.35 23.72 30.45
C GLU A 415 8.76 24.28 30.15
N ALA A 416 8.88 25.11 29.13
CA ALA A 416 10.10 25.84 28.78
C ALA A 416 10.41 27.02 29.74
N LYS A 417 9.58 27.24 30.76
CA LYS A 417 9.69 28.36 31.72
C LYS A 417 9.66 29.74 31.04
N GLU A 418 9.01 29.84 29.88
CA GLU A 418 8.78 31.12 29.22
C GLU A 418 7.76 31.96 30.00
N LYS A 419 7.97 33.27 30.03
CA LYS A 419 7.00 34.20 30.59
C LYS A 419 5.82 34.35 29.61
N VAL A 420 4.67 33.79 29.97
CA VAL A 420 3.40 34.01 29.25
C VAL A 420 2.83 35.37 29.69
N ALA A 421 2.47 36.22 28.72
CA ALA A 421 1.87 37.52 28.99
C ALA A 421 0.44 37.40 29.58
N ASP A 422 -0.09 38.51 30.09
CA ASP A 422 -1.46 38.55 30.60
C ASP A 422 -2.47 38.27 29.49
N ASP A 423 -3.52 37.49 29.80
CA ASP A 423 -4.57 37.12 28.85
C ASP A 423 -5.30 38.35 28.27
N CYS A 424 -5.43 38.39 26.95
CA CYS A 424 -6.34 39.32 26.29
C CYS A 424 -7.80 38.96 26.64
N TRP A 425 -8.63 39.95 26.98
CA TRP A 425 -10.05 39.71 27.30
C TRP A 425 -10.83 39.06 26.16
N TYR A 426 -10.47 39.34 24.90
CA TYR A 426 -11.10 38.76 23.72
C TYR A 426 -10.44 37.45 23.28
N GLY A 427 -9.36 37.02 23.95
CA GLY A 427 -8.65 35.78 23.66
C GLY A 427 -8.25 35.63 22.19
N TYR A 428 -8.39 34.41 21.67
CA TYR A 428 -8.12 34.10 20.26
C TYR A 428 -9.09 34.80 19.28
N ASN A 429 -10.21 35.37 19.75
CA ASN A 429 -11.15 36.15 18.94
C ASN A 429 -10.78 37.65 18.87
N CYS A 430 -9.68 38.08 19.49
CA CYS A 430 -9.27 39.48 19.46
C CYS A 430 -8.93 39.95 18.04
N ARG A 431 -9.69 40.89 17.48
CA ARG A 431 -9.38 41.46 16.15
C ARG A 431 -8.13 42.36 16.15
N THR A 432 -7.77 42.91 17.30
CA THR A 432 -6.61 43.82 17.45
C THR A 432 -5.27 43.06 17.50
N GLN A 433 -5.29 41.73 17.63
CA GLN A 433 -4.07 40.91 17.66
C GLN A 433 -3.27 40.92 16.35
N VAL A 434 -3.82 41.48 15.28
CA VAL A 434 -3.07 41.74 14.04
C VAL A 434 -2.09 42.92 14.17
N LYS A 435 -2.21 43.72 15.24
CA LYS A 435 -1.31 44.85 15.52
C LYS A 435 -0.15 44.36 16.39
N LEU A 436 1.07 44.43 15.87
CA LEU A 436 2.28 43.87 16.49
C LEU A 436 2.44 44.24 17.98
N HIS A 437 2.32 45.52 18.32
CA HIS A 437 2.45 45.98 19.71
C HIS A 437 1.38 45.36 20.64
N HIS A 438 0.16 45.14 20.14
CA HIS A 438 -0.89 44.49 20.92
C HIS A 438 -0.62 42.98 21.08
N ALA A 439 -0.24 42.31 19.99
CA ALA A 439 0.13 40.90 19.98
C ALA A 439 1.31 40.56 20.90
N GLN A 440 2.29 41.46 21.01
CA GLN A 440 3.45 41.26 21.89
C GLN A 440 3.12 41.49 23.37
N LYS A 441 2.11 42.32 23.67
CA LYS A 441 1.80 42.75 25.05
C LYS A 441 0.88 41.77 25.79
N LEU A 442 0.01 41.07 25.07
CA LEU A 442 -1.05 40.23 25.65
C LEU A 442 -1.00 38.82 25.06
N ASN A 443 -1.38 37.84 25.86
CA ASN A 443 -1.57 36.46 25.41
C ASN A 443 -2.91 36.32 24.68
N HIS A 444 -2.89 35.80 23.45
CA HIS A 444 -4.10 35.51 22.66
C HIS A 444 -4.41 34.01 22.57
N LEU A 445 -3.57 33.14 23.10
CA LEU A 445 -3.79 31.69 23.14
C LEU A 445 -4.78 31.29 24.26
N CYS A 446 -5.69 32.16 24.65
CA CYS A 446 -6.65 31.95 25.74
C CYS A 446 -8.10 32.06 25.25
N GLU A 447 -9.02 31.46 26.02
CA GLU A 447 -10.46 31.59 25.75
C GLU A 447 -10.95 33.05 25.94
N PRO A 448 -11.86 33.54 25.08
CA PRO A 448 -12.50 34.84 25.26
C PRO A 448 -13.29 34.90 26.57
N LYS A 449 -13.12 35.99 27.33
CA LYS A 449 -13.81 36.25 28.61
C LYS A 449 -14.88 37.34 28.48
N ARG A 450 -14.95 38.03 27.34
CA ARG A 450 -15.87 39.15 27.06
C ARG A 450 -16.38 39.15 25.64
#